data_AF-A0A100WAW3-F1
#
_entry.id   AF-A0A100WAW3-F1
#
_cell.length_a   1.000
_cell.length_b   1.000
_cell.length_c   1.000
_cell.angle_alpha   90.00
_cell.angle_beta   90.00
_cell.angle_gamma   90.00
#
_symmetry.space_group_name_H-M   'P 1'
#
loop_
_entity.id
_entity.type
_entity.pdbx_description
1 polymer ?
#
loop_
_entity_poly.entity_id
_entity_poly.type
_entity_poly.pdbx_seq_one_letter_code
_entity_poly.pdbx_strand_id
1 'polypeptide(L)'
;MITGVSSFADVVSQVAGLVAETTGFATASSTATAAAAAVTPPGNDADSLRAVAQQGTTTAEFVSMLAAGLEQLGERAAETTSENVTFDTLQALGSSAILAV
;
A
#
# COMPACT_ATOMS: atom_id res chain seq x y z
N MET A 1 -21.86 -15.39 6.73
CA MET A 1 -20.55 -15.15 7.34
C MET A 1 -19.81 -14.17 6.44
N ILE A 2 -19.92 -12.87 6.71
CA ILE A 2 -19.06 -11.87 6.06
C ILE A 2 -17.73 -11.97 6.80
N THR A 3 -16.75 -12.61 6.17
CA THR A 3 -15.37 -12.57 6.61
C THR A 3 -14.80 -11.20 6.24
N GLY A 4 -14.47 -10.36 7.23
CA GLY A 4 -13.70 -9.15 6.93
C GLY A 4 -13.52 -8.16 8.08
N VAL A 5 -14.58 -7.81 8.81
CA VAL A 5 -14.54 -6.75 9.81
C VAL A 5 -15.56 -7.06 10.91
N SER A 6 -15.11 -7.29 12.14
CA SER A 6 -15.97 -7.65 13.27
C SER A 6 -16.29 -6.44 14.14
N SER A 7 -15.48 -5.37 14.03
CA SER A 7 -15.58 -4.17 14.85
C SER A 7 -14.83 -2.97 14.24
N PHE A 8 -15.15 -1.75 14.69
CA PHE A 8 -14.38 -0.54 14.38
C PHE A 8 -12.89 -0.65 14.75
N ALA A 9 -12.56 -1.44 15.78
CA ALA A 9 -11.17 -1.68 16.18
C ALA A 9 -10.37 -2.46 15.11
N ASP A 10 -11.02 -3.38 14.39
CA ASP A 10 -10.39 -4.12 13.28
C ASP A 10 -10.05 -3.16 12.13
N VAL A 11 -10.92 -2.20 11.83
CA VAL A 11 -10.69 -1.16 10.81
C VAL A 11 -9.52 -0.26 11.20
N VAL A 12 -9.49 0.24 12.44
CA VAL A 12 -8.38 1.08 12.94
C VAL A 12 -7.05 0.33 12.88
N SER A 13 -7.04 -0.96 13.22
CA SER A 13 -5.83 -1.79 13.15
C SER A 13 -5.36 -2.03 11.71
N GLN A 14 -6.29 -2.23 10.76
CA GLN A 14 -5.97 -2.36 9.33
C GLN A 14 -5.39 -1.05 8.75
N VAL A 15 -5.99 0.10 9.09
CA VAL A 15 -5.48 1.43 8.69
C VAL A 15 -4.10 1.71 9.28
N ALA A 16 -3.88 1.38 10.55
CA ALA A 16 -2.57 1.53 11.19
C ALA A 16 -1.49 0.64 10.51
N GLY A 17 -1.85 -0.59 10.13
CA GLY A 17 -0.98 -1.49 9.37
C GLY A 17 -0.61 -0.91 8.00
N LEU A 18 -1.60 -0.39 7.26
CA LEU A 18 -1.39 0.27 5.97
C LEU A 18 -0.47 1.51 6.07
N VAL A 19 -0.67 2.34 7.10
CA VAL A 19 0.17 3.53 7.34
C VAL A 19 1.62 3.13 7.66
N ALA A 20 1.81 2.07 8.44
CA ALA A 20 3.14 1.54 8.74
C ALA A 20 3.84 0.99 7.48
N GLU A 21 3.11 0.24 6.64
CA GLU A 21 3.64 -0.30 5.38
C GLU A 21 4.02 0.79 4.38
N THR A 22 3.16 1.79 4.19
CA THR A 22 3.41 2.91 3.26
C THR A 22 4.62 3.75 3.70
N THR A 23 4.76 4.02 5.00
CA THR A 23 5.92 4.73 5.55
C THR A 23 7.20 3.91 5.43
N GLY A 24 7.13 2.60 5.71
CA GLY A 24 8.25 1.68 5.54
C GLY A 24 8.71 1.59 4.09
N PHE A 25 7.77 1.54 3.15
CA PHE A 25 8.06 1.53 1.72
C PHE A 25 8.73 2.83 1.25
N ALA A 26 8.28 4.00 1.68
CA ALA A 26 8.92 5.27 1.31
C ALA A 26 10.40 5.31 1.73
N THR A 27 10.71 4.79 2.92
CA THR A 27 12.09 4.68 3.41
C THR A 27 12.89 3.64 2.61
N ALA A 28 12.31 2.46 2.36
CA ALA A 28 12.96 1.38 1.63
C ALA A 28 13.23 1.74 0.16
N SER A 29 12.26 2.36 -0.52
CA SER A 29 12.39 2.81 -1.91
C SER A 29 13.44 3.90 -2.08
N SER A 30 13.49 4.87 -1.16
CA SER A 30 14.55 5.89 -1.13
C SER A 30 15.93 5.25 -0.94
N THR A 31 16.05 4.31 0.00
CA THR A 31 17.30 3.59 0.26
C THR A 31 17.74 2.75 -0.94
N ALA A 32 16.82 2.02 -1.58
CA ALA A 32 17.09 1.21 -2.77
C ALA A 32 17.54 2.07 -3.96
N THR A 33 16.88 3.22 -4.16
CA THR A 33 17.25 4.19 -5.21
C THR A 33 18.65 4.74 -4.98
N ALA A 34 18.97 5.12 -3.73
CA ALA A 34 20.31 5.60 -3.37
C ALA A 34 21.38 4.50 -3.54
N ALA A 35 21.07 3.27 -3.13
CA ALA A 35 21.98 2.13 -3.30
C ALA A 35 22.24 1.80 -4.77
N ALA A 36 21.21 1.83 -5.62
CA ALA A 36 21.37 1.63 -7.07
C ALA A 36 22.21 2.75 -7.70
N ALA A 37 22.02 4.01 -7.29
CA ALA A 37 22.81 5.15 -7.77
C ALA A 37 24.29 5.08 -7.31
N ALA A 38 24.57 4.41 -6.20
CA ALA A 38 25.92 4.23 -5.68
C ALA A 38 26.71 3.11 -6.38
N VAL A 39 26.06 2.27 -7.21
CA VAL A 39 26.77 1.20 -7.90
C VAL A 39 27.65 1.77 -9.01
N THR A 40 28.95 1.56 -8.87
CA THR A 40 29.93 1.89 -9.90
C THR A 40 30.22 0.67 -10.77
N PRO A 41 30.36 0.84 -12.10
CA PRO A 41 30.78 -0.23 -12.99
C PRO A 41 32.12 -0.85 -12.54
N PRO A 42 32.26 -2.19 -12.56
CA PRO A 42 33.51 -2.86 -12.18
C PRO A 42 34.65 -2.63 -13.20
N GLY A 43 34.31 -2.21 -14.42
CA GLY A 43 35.24 -1.87 -15.49
C GLY A 43 34.68 -0.77 -16.40
N ASN A 44 35.54 -0.21 -17.25
CA ASN A 44 35.16 0.81 -18.24
C ASN A 44 34.75 0.21 -19.60
N ASP A 45 34.50 -1.10 -19.65
CA ASP A 45 33.98 -1.76 -20.82
C ASP A 45 32.46 -1.52 -20.98
N ALA A 46 31.97 -1.70 -22.20
CA ALA A 46 30.57 -1.43 -22.52
C ALA A 46 29.59 -2.34 -21.76
N ASP A 47 30.00 -3.56 -21.41
CA ASP A 47 29.15 -4.52 -20.73
C ASP A 47 28.98 -4.16 -19.25
N SER A 48 30.08 -3.78 -18.58
CA SER A 48 30.06 -3.23 -17.21
C SER A 48 29.14 -2.00 -17.09
N LEU A 49 29.23 -1.07 -18.05
CA LEU A 49 28.37 0.12 -18.07
C LEU A 49 26.89 -0.23 -18.28
N ARG A 50 26.61 -1.17 -19.19
CA ARG A 50 25.24 -1.64 -19.46
C ARG A 50 24.64 -2.38 -18.27
N ALA A 51 25.43 -3.18 -17.55
CA ALA A 51 24.98 -3.91 -16.38
C ALA A 51 24.50 -2.96 -15.28
N VAL A 52 25.25 -1.90 -14.98
CA VAL A 52 24.83 -0.87 -14.01
C VAL A 52 23.60 -0.12 -14.47
N ALA A 53 23.51 0.23 -15.77
CA ALA A 53 22.32 0.88 -16.32
C ALA A 53 21.07 0.00 -16.20
N GLN A 54 21.18 -1.30 -16.55
CA GLN A 54 20.08 -2.26 -16.42
C GLN A 54 19.66 -2.44 -14.97
N GLN A 55 20.62 -2.57 -14.04
CA GLN A 55 20.31 -2.64 -12.61
C GLN A 55 19.54 -1.42 -12.13
N GLY A 56 19.97 -0.21 -12.54
CA GLY A 56 19.28 1.05 -12.20
C GLY A 56 17.85 1.08 -12.72
N THR A 57 17.64 0.69 -13.99
CA THR A 57 16.30 0.57 -14.58
C THR A 57 15.44 -0.45 -13.84
N THR A 58 15.94 -1.66 -13.58
CA THR A 58 15.20 -2.71 -12.87
C THR A 58 14.84 -2.28 -11.44
N THR A 59 15.72 -1.54 -10.76
CA THR A 59 15.42 -0.99 -9.43
C THR A 59 14.28 0.02 -9.50
N ALA A 60 14.30 0.92 -10.48
CA ALA A 60 13.24 1.91 -10.67
C ALA A 60 11.89 1.25 -11.01
N GLU A 61 11.89 0.24 -11.88
CA GLU A 61 10.69 -0.52 -12.24
C GLU A 61 10.10 -1.26 -11.04
N PHE A 62 10.95 -1.91 -10.24
CA PHE A 62 10.52 -2.60 -9.01
C PHE A 62 9.88 -1.62 -8.00
N VAL A 63 10.51 -0.47 -7.77
CA VAL A 63 9.97 0.58 -6.88
C VAL A 63 8.63 1.08 -7.42
N SER A 64 8.52 1.35 -8.71
CA SER A 64 7.27 1.82 -9.34
C SER A 64 6.13 0.81 -9.19
N MET A 65 6.40 -0.48 -9.44
CA MET A 65 5.40 -1.53 -9.33
C MET A 65 4.91 -1.70 -7.89
N LEU A 66 5.81 -1.62 -6.92
CA LEU A 66 5.46 -1.73 -5.51
C LEU A 66 4.69 -0.48 -5.01
N ALA A 67 5.02 0.71 -5.51
CA ALA A 67 4.26 1.93 -5.23
C ALA A 67 2.81 1.82 -5.74
N ALA A 68 2.62 1.34 -6.97
CA ALA A 68 1.28 1.11 -7.53
C ALA A 68 0.46 0.08 -6.72
N GLY A 69 1.13 -0.95 -6.19
CA GLY A 69 0.49 -1.93 -5.30
C GLY A 69 0.01 -1.32 -3.98
N LEU A 70 0.78 -0.40 -3.40
CA LEU A 70 0.41 0.32 -2.18
C LEU A 70 -0.71 1.34 -2.41
N GLU A 71 -0.73 2.00 -3.56
CA GLU A 71 -1.86 2.86 -3.96
C GLU A 71 -3.16 2.05 -4.04
N GLN A 72 -3.15 0.90 -4.70
CA GLN A 72 -4.31 0.00 -4.76
C GLN A 72 -4.74 -0.50 -3.37
N LEU A 73 -3.78 -0.79 -2.49
CA LEU A 73 -4.09 -1.19 -1.12
C LEU A 73 -4.76 -0.05 -0.34
N GLY A 74 -4.29 1.18 -0.53
CA GLY A 74 -4.90 2.39 0.02
C GLY A 74 -6.33 2.62 -0.47
N GLU A 75 -6.57 2.46 -1.77
CA GLU A 75 -7.90 2.56 -2.37
C GLU A 75 -8.88 1.53 -1.76
N ARG A 76 -8.45 0.28 -1.63
CA ARG A 76 -9.28 -0.79 -1.01
C ARG A 76 -9.57 -0.53 0.47
N ALA A 77 -8.61 0.01 1.21
CA ALA A 77 -8.82 0.38 2.60
C ALA A 77 -9.84 1.52 2.74
N ALA A 78 -9.80 2.50 1.84
CA ALA A 78 -10.79 3.58 1.79
C ALA A 78 -12.19 3.07 1.41
N GLU A 79 -12.29 2.18 0.42
CA GLU A 79 -13.53 1.52 0.00
C GLU A 79 -14.17 0.75 1.17
N THR A 80 -13.39 -0.09 1.85
CA THR A 80 -13.83 -0.86 3.04
C THR A 80 -14.36 0.07 4.15
N THR A 81 -13.72 1.22 4.36
CA THR A 81 -14.16 2.20 5.36
C THR A 81 -15.52 2.81 5.00
N SER A 82 -15.71 3.18 3.73
CA SER A 82 -16.97 3.74 3.21
C SER A 82 -18.14 2.73 3.31
N GLU A 83 -17.88 1.47 2.97
CA GLU A 83 -18.85 0.38 3.10
C GLU A 83 -19.27 0.17 4.56
N ASN A 84 -18.30 0.10 5.49
CA ASN A 84 -18.60 -0.06 6.92
C ASN A 84 -19.47 1.08 7.47
N VAL A 85 -19.16 2.34 7.15
CA VAL A 85 -19.99 3.49 7.55
C VAL A 85 -21.40 3.36 6.99
N THR A 86 -21.54 2.93 5.74
CA THR A 86 -22.85 2.73 5.10
C THR A 86 -23.65 1.63 5.80
N PHE A 87 -23.02 0.50 6.15
CA PHE A 87 -23.67 -0.58 6.89
C PHE A 87 -24.09 -0.17 8.31
N ASP A 88 -23.25 0.56 9.05
CA ASP A 88 -23.60 1.10 10.37
C ASP A 88 -24.81 2.04 10.27
N THR A 89 -24.85 2.89 9.24
CA THR A 89 -25.97 3.81 9.00
C THR A 89 -27.25 3.04 8.69
N LEU A 90 -27.19 2.00 7.85
CA LEU A 90 -28.32 1.13 7.55
C LEU A 90 -28.79 0.34 8.78
N GLN A 91 -27.88 -0.11 9.64
CA GLN A 91 -28.22 -0.80 10.88
C GLN A 91 -28.91 0.15 11.88
N ALA A 92 -28.42 1.38 12.01
CA ALA A 92 -29.05 2.41 12.84
C ALA A 92 -30.47 2.75 12.34
N LEU A 93 -30.63 2.93 11.02
CA LEU A 93 -31.94 3.15 10.39
C LEU A 93 -32.87 1.95 10.60
N GLY A 94 -32.41 0.73 10.36
CA GLY A 94 -33.19 -0.50 10.59
C GLY A 94 -33.61 -0.68 12.05
N SER A 95 -32.72 -0.39 12.99
CA SER A 95 -33.01 -0.44 14.43
C SER A 95 -34.06 0.60 14.83
N SER A 96 -33.97 1.81 14.28
CA SER A 96 -34.98 2.86 14.51
C SER A 96 -36.34 2.52 13.91
N ALA A 97 -36.37 1.83 12.76
CA ALA A 97 -37.61 1.41 12.12
C ALA A 97 -38.33 0.30 12.92
N ILE A 98 -37.59 -0.62 13.54
CA ILE A 98 -38.16 -1.66 14.42
C ILE A 98 -38.76 -1.06 15.69
N LEU A 99 -38.12 -0.04 16.27
CA LEU A 99 -38.62 0.67 17.45
C LEU A 99 -39.86 1.55 17.18
N ALA A 100 -40.14 1.86 15.91
CA ALA A 100 -41.26 2.69 15.48
C ALA A 100 -42.54 1.89 15.13
N VAL A 101 -42.49 0.55 15.23
CA VAL A 101 -43.61 -0.39 15.03
C VAL A 101 -44.09 -0.91 16.38
#